data_AF-A0AAV7AKG8-F1
#
_entry.id   AF-A0AAV7AKG8-F1
#
_cell.length_a   1.000
_cell.length_b   1.000
_cell.length_c   1.000
_cell.angle_alpha   90.00
_cell.angle_beta   90.00
_cell.angle_gamma   90.00
#
_symmetry.space_group_name_H-M   'P 1'
#
loop_
_entity.id
_entity.type
_entity.pdbx_description
1 polymer ?
#
loop_
_entity_poly.entity_id
_entity_poly.type
_entity_poly.pdbx_seq_one_letter_code
_entity_poly.pdbx_strand_id
1 'polypeptide(L)'
;MRLLRALMRSAPLTSSSTPTLVDYYSKFSPSPLSMKQFLDFGSVNACEKTSFIFLRQELPVRLANIMKEINLLPDNLLKMPSIKLVQSWYVQSFQEIVDFKDRNTDDPDTVRNFTDTVITIRNRHNDVIPTMAQGVVEYKDSFGADPVTSQNVQYFLDRFYMSRISIRMLLNQHTLLFGGKVKENPAHPKHIGSIDPVCDVVDVVRDGYENAKQLCDLYYMNSPVLELAEFNGAYPNCMYCLPLGIHLFTVKGKVSAV
;
A
#
# COMPACT_ATOMS: atom_id res chain seq x y z
N MET A 1 -2.40 -44.37 -1.92
CA MET A 1 -1.03 -44.81 -1.53
C MET A 1 -0.12 -44.67 -2.74
N ARG A 2 1.03 -44.01 -2.55
CA ARG A 2 1.98 -43.46 -3.54
C ARG A 2 1.53 -42.12 -4.14
N LEU A 3 2.24 -40.98 -4.04
CA LEU A 3 3.48 -40.57 -3.35
C LEU A 3 3.64 -39.06 -3.76
N LEU A 4 3.18 -38.03 -3.02
CA LEU A 4 3.84 -37.39 -1.87
C LEU A 4 5.35 -37.10 -2.02
N ARG A 5 5.83 -36.77 -3.23
CA ARG A 5 7.24 -36.44 -3.54
C ARG A 5 7.43 -35.24 -4.49
N ALA A 6 6.73 -34.14 -4.25
CA ALA A 6 7.02 -32.87 -4.92
C ALA A 6 7.25 -31.70 -3.94
N LEU A 7 7.55 -32.03 -2.67
CA LEU A 7 8.17 -31.14 -1.71
C LEU A 7 9.66 -31.52 -1.65
N MET A 8 10.53 -30.51 -1.61
CA MET A 8 12.00 -30.56 -1.54
C MET A 8 12.75 -30.45 -2.87
N ARG A 9 12.82 -29.21 -3.37
CA ARG A 9 14.06 -28.66 -3.93
C ARG A 9 14.40 -27.37 -3.17
N SER A 10 14.93 -27.53 -1.96
CA SER A 10 15.67 -26.48 -1.26
C SER A 10 17.14 -26.61 -1.67
N ALA A 11 17.63 -25.68 -2.51
CA ALA A 11 19.05 -25.47 -2.66
C ALA A 11 19.57 -24.75 -1.41
N PRO A 12 20.79 -25.04 -0.92
CA PRO A 12 21.33 -24.39 0.26
C PRO A 12 21.87 -23.01 -0.11
N LEU A 13 21.04 -21.98 0.03
CA LEU A 13 21.52 -20.60 0.13
C LEU A 13 22.04 -20.41 1.56
N THR A 14 23.29 -19.97 1.68
CA THR A 14 23.99 -19.67 2.94
C THR A 14 23.07 -18.94 3.92
N SER A 15 22.65 -19.65 4.97
CA SER A 15 21.55 -19.28 5.85
C SER A 15 21.96 -18.17 6.82
N SER A 16 21.86 -16.91 6.38
CA SER A 16 21.60 -15.83 7.33
C SER A 16 20.17 -16.01 7.82
N SER A 17 19.98 -16.16 9.14
CA SER A 17 18.64 -16.35 9.70
C SER A 17 17.81 -15.09 9.40
N THR A 18 16.53 -15.25 9.03
CA THR A 18 15.63 -14.12 8.72
C THR A 18 15.74 -12.94 9.70
N PRO A 19 15.86 -13.17 11.04
CA PRO A 19 16.09 -12.07 11.99
C PRO A 19 17.34 -11.23 11.69
N THR A 20 18.47 -11.85 11.32
CA THR A 20 19.73 -11.13 11.01
C THR A 20 19.60 -10.25 9.77
N LEU A 21 18.85 -10.71 8.77
CA LEU A 21 18.59 -9.92 7.57
C LEU A 21 17.64 -8.75 7.85
N VAL A 22 16.62 -8.95 8.70
CA VAL A 22 15.73 -7.86 9.14
C VAL A 22 16.53 -6.81 9.91
N ASP A 23 17.45 -7.21 10.79
CA ASP A 23 18.36 -6.29 11.51
C ASP A 23 19.28 -5.52 10.56
N TYR A 24 19.72 -6.15 9.47
CA TYR A 24 20.52 -5.49 8.46
C TYR A 24 19.71 -4.45 7.68
N TYR A 25 18.56 -4.85 7.11
CA TYR A 25 17.77 -3.97 6.25
C TYR A 25 17.07 -2.83 6.99
N SER A 26 16.71 -3.03 8.27
CA SER A 26 16.08 -2.00 9.10
C SER A 26 17.00 -0.83 9.46
N LYS A 27 18.31 -0.94 9.22
CA LYS A 27 19.26 0.17 9.42
C LYS A 27 19.22 1.19 8.28
N PHE A 28 18.66 0.83 7.12
CA PHE A 28 18.53 1.72 5.98
C PHE A 28 17.23 2.51 6.07
N SER A 29 17.27 3.76 5.60
CA SER A 29 16.08 4.60 5.48
C SER A 29 15.37 4.32 4.15
N PRO A 30 14.03 4.19 4.12
CA PRO A 30 13.27 4.11 2.88
C PRO A 30 13.51 5.31 1.97
N SER A 31 13.60 5.07 0.66
CA SER A 31 13.82 6.12 -0.34
C SER A 31 12.48 6.75 -0.75
N PRO A 32 12.19 8.02 -0.40
CA PRO A 32 10.97 8.67 -0.84
C PRO A 32 11.00 8.92 -2.36
N LEU A 33 9.87 8.70 -3.02
CA LEU A 33 9.68 8.99 -4.44
C LEU A 33 8.58 10.05 -4.60
N SER A 34 8.87 11.08 -5.39
CA SER A 34 7.89 12.10 -5.76
C SER A 34 6.94 11.59 -6.85
N MET A 35 5.76 12.20 -6.95
CA MET A 35 4.79 11.90 -8.01
C MET A 35 5.40 12.08 -9.41
N LYS A 36 6.21 13.13 -9.59
CA LYS A 36 6.94 13.38 -10.84
C LYS A 36 7.87 12.22 -11.21
N GLN A 37 8.60 11.66 -10.25
CA GLN A 37 9.49 10.52 -10.53
C GLN A 37 8.70 9.27 -10.98
N PHE A 38 7.53 9.00 -10.39
CA PHE A 38 6.66 7.90 -10.87
C PHE A 38 6.15 8.15 -12.29
N LEU A 39 5.67 9.37 -12.58
CA LEU A 39 5.18 9.75 -13.90
C LEU A 39 6.27 9.71 -14.96
N ASP A 40 7.43 10.31 -14.70
CA ASP A 40 8.57 10.34 -15.63
C ASP A 40 9.08 8.91 -15.92
N PHE A 41 9.10 8.04 -14.89
CA PHE A 41 9.46 6.63 -15.05
C PHE A 41 8.47 5.89 -15.96
N GLY A 42 7.17 6.00 -15.68
CA GLY A 42 6.16 5.21 -16.40
C GLY A 42 5.76 5.75 -17.77
N SER A 43 6.00 7.03 -18.08
CA SER A 43 5.66 7.65 -19.38
C SER A 43 6.73 7.48 -20.45
N VAL A 44 7.99 7.77 -20.12
CA VAL A 44 9.09 7.87 -21.10
C VAL A 44 10.05 6.69 -21.02
N ASN A 45 10.25 6.13 -19.81
CA ASN A 45 11.35 5.20 -19.52
C ASN A 45 10.88 3.91 -18.85
N ALA A 46 9.65 3.46 -19.13
CA ALA A 46 9.07 2.30 -18.47
C ALA A 46 9.89 1.03 -18.77
N CYS A 47 10.79 0.71 -17.85
CA CYS A 47 11.73 -0.41 -17.99
C CYS A 47 11.57 -1.35 -16.80
N GLU A 48 11.08 -2.56 -17.09
CA GLU A 48 10.84 -3.59 -16.07
C GLU A 48 12.12 -3.92 -15.29
N LYS A 49 13.26 -4.01 -15.98
CA LYS A 49 14.57 -4.26 -15.36
C LYS A 49 14.97 -3.16 -14.36
N THR A 50 14.78 -1.89 -14.71
CA THR A 50 15.06 -0.77 -13.81
C THR A 50 14.15 -0.82 -12.58
N SER A 51 12.86 -1.12 -12.78
CA SER A 51 11.90 -1.30 -11.68
C SER A 51 12.30 -2.46 -10.77
N PHE A 52 12.70 -3.60 -11.35
CA PHE A 52 13.21 -4.77 -10.63
C PHE A 52 14.43 -4.43 -9.77
N ILE A 53 15.44 -3.78 -10.36
CA ILE A 53 16.69 -3.40 -9.65
C ILE A 53 16.39 -2.49 -8.46
N PHE A 54 15.48 -1.53 -8.63
CA PHE A 54 15.06 -0.65 -7.55
C PHE A 54 14.28 -1.41 -6.46
N LEU A 55 13.24 -2.15 -6.84
CA LEU A 55 12.32 -2.78 -5.88
C LEU A 55 12.95 -3.93 -5.10
N ARG A 56 13.87 -4.70 -5.70
CA ARG A 56 14.60 -5.76 -4.97
C ARG A 56 15.49 -5.22 -3.86
N GLN A 57 15.82 -3.94 -3.87
CA GLN A 57 16.58 -3.26 -2.82
C GLN A 57 15.66 -2.48 -1.87
N GLU A 58 14.69 -1.75 -2.40
CA GLU A 58 13.81 -0.87 -1.64
C GLU A 58 12.75 -1.63 -0.81
N LEU A 59 12.15 -2.71 -1.35
CA LEU A 59 11.10 -3.46 -0.64
C LEU A 59 11.62 -4.13 0.64
N PRO A 60 12.79 -4.81 0.66
CA PRO A 60 13.36 -5.34 1.90
C PRO A 60 13.57 -4.28 2.97
N VAL A 61 14.02 -3.07 2.59
CA VAL A 61 14.21 -1.96 3.53
C VAL A 61 12.88 -1.57 4.18
N ARG A 62 11.83 -1.34 3.38
CA ARG A 62 10.51 -0.95 3.91
C ARG A 62 9.88 -2.05 4.77
N LEU A 63 9.96 -3.30 4.32
CA LEU A 63 9.44 -4.46 5.04
C LEU A 63 10.18 -4.65 6.37
N ALA A 64 11.51 -4.57 6.39
CA ALA A 64 12.29 -4.73 7.61
C ALA A 64 12.03 -3.60 8.62
N ASN A 65 11.93 -2.35 8.17
CA ASN A 65 11.59 -1.22 9.03
C ASN A 65 10.23 -1.43 9.70
N ILE A 66 9.20 -1.80 8.94
CA ILE A 66 7.88 -2.00 9.55
C ILE A 66 7.81 -3.25 10.43
N MET A 67 8.51 -4.32 10.09
CA MET A 67 8.65 -5.48 10.97
C MET A 67 9.27 -5.11 12.32
N LYS A 68 10.25 -4.20 12.33
CA LYS A 68 10.82 -3.67 13.57
C LYS A 68 9.81 -2.84 14.36
N GLU A 69 9.03 -1.99 13.70
CA GLU A 69 7.99 -1.22 14.37
C GLU A 69 6.90 -2.11 14.99
N ILE A 70 6.49 -3.18 14.30
CA ILE A 70 5.53 -4.15 14.85
C ILE A 70 6.08 -4.76 16.14
N ASN A 71 7.36 -5.12 16.17
CA ASN A 71 8.00 -5.72 17.34
C ASN A 71 8.18 -4.75 18.53
N LEU A 72 7.88 -3.46 18.36
CA LEU A 72 7.85 -2.48 19.45
C LEU A 72 6.45 -2.32 20.08
N LEU A 73 5.45 -3.03 19.56
CA LEU A 73 4.13 -3.08 20.18
C LEU A 73 4.20 -3.74 21.56
N PRO A 74 3.26 -3.41 22.47
CA PRO A 74 3.16 -4.06 23.78
C PRO A 74 3.06 -5.60 23.65
N ASP A 75 3.76 -6.33 24.53
CA ASP A 75 3.81 -7.80 24.48
C ASP A 75 2.43 -8.47 24.45
N ASN A 76 1.46 -7.90 25.16
CA ASN A 76 0.10 -8.44 25.18
C ASN A 76 -0.61 -8.25 23.84
N LEU A 77 -0.36 -7.15 23.12
CA LEU A 77 -0.86 -6.95 21.76
C LEU A 77 -0.14 -7.87 20.76
N LEU A 78 1.18 -8.04 20.89
CA LEU A 78 1.96 -8.97 20.05
C LEU A 78 1.52 -10.44 20.18
N LYS A 79 0.90 -10.82 21.32
CA LYS A 79 0.39 -12.17 21.53
C LYS A 79 -0.91 -12.46 20.76
N MET A 80 -1.64 -11.42 20.35
CA MET A 80 -2.94 -11.54 19.68
C MET A 80 -2.80 -12.30 18.35
N PRO A 81 -3.71 -13.26 18.06
CA PRO A 81 -3.60 -14.13 16.89
C PRO A 81 -3.60 -13.33 15.58
N SER A 82 -4.41 -12.27 15.49
CA SER A 82 -4.45 -11.44 14.29
C SER A 82 -3.14 -10.67 14.04
N ILE A 83 -2.48 -10.20 15.11
CA ILE A 83 -1.17 -9.53 15.00
C ILE A 83 -0.08 -10.50 14.54
N LYS A 84 -0.07 -11.73 15.08
CA LYS A 84 0.85 -12.79 14.66
C LYS A 84 0.65 -13.19 13.20
N LEU A 85 -0.59 -13.24 12.73
CA LEU A 85 -0.91 -13.51 11.34
C LEU A 85 -0.29 -12.44 10.43
N VAL A 86 -0.48 -11.15 10.76
CA VAL A 86 0.15 -10.06 10.00
C VAL A 86 1.68 -10.17 10.03
N GLN A 87 2.29 -10.44 11.18
CA GLN A 87 3.74 -10.66 11.27
C GLN A 87 4.20 -11.78 10.33
N SER A 88 3.47 -12.89 10.26
CA SER A 88 3.81 -14.01 9.38
C SER A 88 3.79 -13.62 7.90
N TRP A 89 2.82 -12.79 7.47
CA TRP A 89 2.75 -12.30 6.10
C TRP A 89 3.93 -11.39 5.75
N TYR A 90 4.35 -10.51 6.66
CA TYR A 90 5.53 -9.67 6.47
C TYR A 90 6.82 -10.49 6.41
N VAL A 91 7.00 -11.46 7.31
CA VAL A 91 8.14 -12.39 7.30
C VAL A 91 8.23 -13.13 5.98
N GLN A 92 7.13 -13.74 5.53
CA GLN A 92 7.09 -14.48 4.27
C GLN A 92 7.43 -13.57 3.08
N SER A 93 6.83 -12.39 3.01
CA SER A 93 7.05 -11.45 1.91
C SER A 93 8.49 -10.93 1.89
N PHE A 94 9.08 -10.71 3.06
CA PHE A 94 10.47 -10.29 3.18
C PHE A 94 11.43 -11.38 2.68
N GLN A 95 11.22 -12.64 3.07
CA GLN A 95 12.03 -13.77 2.59
C GLN A 95 11.94 -13.91 1.07
N GLU A 96 10.73 -13.91 0.53
CA GLU A 96 10.49 -14.04 -0.92
C GLU A 96 11.18 -12.95 -1.73
N ILE A 97 11.22 -11.70 -1.25
CA ILE A 97 11.91 -10.61 -1.97
C ILE A 97 13.43 -10.68 -1.79
N VAL A 98 13.93 -11.00 -0.59
CA VAL A 98 15.38 -11.06 -0.34
C VAL A 98 16.04 -12.16 -1.19
N ASP A 99 15.32 -13.21 -1.53
CA ASP A 99 15.79 -14.26 -2.46
C ASP A 99 16.15 -13.72 -3.86
N PHE A 100 15.72 -12.51 -4.24
CA PHE A 100 16.07 -11.86 -5.51
C PHE A 100 17.30 -10.95 -5.42
N LYS A 101 17.85 -10.70 -4.22
CA LYS A 101 18.97 -9.76 -4.00
C LYS A 101 20.17 -10.07 -4.89
N ASP A 102 20.60 -11.33 -4.89
CA ASP A 102 21.82 -11.79 -5.56
C ASP A 102 21.53 -12.48 -6.91
N ARG A 103 20.27 -12.42 -7.40
CA ARG A 103 19.91 -13.00 -8.70
C ARG A 103 20.37 -12.11 -9.85
N ASN A 104 20.64 -12.75 -10.98
CA ASN A 104 21.07 -12.10 -12.20
C ASN A 104 19.98 -11.14 -12.73
N THR A 105 20.33 -9.86 -12.89
CA THR A 105 19.42 -8.82 -13.39
C THR A 105 19.20 -8.84 -14.89
N ASP A 106 20.07 -9.53 -15.62
CA ASP A 106 20.01 -9.66 -17.08
C ASP A 106 19.20 -10.89 -17.52
N ASP A 107 18.83 -11.77 -16.57
CA ASP A 107 18.03 -12.95 -16.84
C ASP A 107 16.53 -12.58 -16.91
N PRO A 108 15.87 -12.70 -18.10
CA PRO A 108 14.46 -12.36 -18.25
C PRO A 108 13.53 -13.21 -17.39
N ASP A 109 13.89 -14.47 -17.11
CA ASP A 109 13.06 -15.34 -16.29
C ASP A 109 13.12 -14.93 -14.81
N THR A 110 14.28 -14.46 -14.32
CA THR A 110 14.39 -13.84 -13.00
C THR A 110 13.48 -12.63 -12.86
N VAL A 111 13.47 -11.73 -13.85
CA VAL A 111 12.64 -10.52 -13.84
C VAL A 111 11.15 -10.89 -13.85
N ARG A 112 10.73 -11.83 -14.70
CA ARG A 112 9.33 -12.31 -14.73
C ARG A 112 8.91 -12.96 -13.41
N ASN A 113 9.75 -13.83 -12.86
CA ASN A 113 9.49 -14.47 -11.55
C ASN A 113 9.38 -13.44 -10.42
N PHE A 114 10.13 -12.34 -10.50
CA PHE A 114 10.00 -11.25 -9.55
C PHE A 114 8.64 -10.57 -9.68
N THR A 115 8.18 -10.26 -10.89
CA THR A 115 6.86 -9.68 -11.16
C THR A 115 5.74 -10.55 -10.58
N ASP A 116 5.79 -11.87 -10.79
CA ASP A 116 4.83 -12.83 -10.22
C ASP A 116 4.88 -12.86 -8.68
N THR A 117 6.08 -12.76 -8.10
CA THR A 117 6.27 -12.69 -6.64
C THR A 117 5.68 -11.40 -6.06
N VAL A 118 5.89 -10.25 -6.73
CA VAL A 118 5.31 -8.96 -6.36
C VAL A 118 3.79 -9.01 -6.39
N ILE A 119 3.18 -9.63 -7.42
CA ILE A 119 1.73 -9.85 -7.50
C ILE A 119 1.23 -10.68 -6.32
N THR A 120 1.96 -11.75 -5.98
CA THR A 120 1.62 -12.64 -4.87
C THR A 120 1.67 -11.92 -3.53
N ILE A 121 2.73 -11.14 -3.27
CA ILE A 121 2.87 -10.32 -2.05
C ILE A 121 1.75 -9.29 -1.95
N ARG A 122 1.46 -8.60 -3.06
CA ARG A 122 0.37 -7.61 -3.13
C ARG A 122 -0.97 -8.23 -2.72
N ASN A 123 -1.28 -9.42 -3.23
CA ASN A 123 -2.53 -10.12 -2.94
C ASN A 123 -2.57 -10.65 -1.50
N ARG A 124 -1.46 -11.21 -0.99
CA ARG A 124 -1.32 -11.66 0.40
C ARG A 124 -1.61 -10.54 1.40
N HIS A 125 -1.22 -9.31 1.06
CA HIS A 125 -1.35 -8.17 1.95
C HIS A 125 -2.73 -7.48 1.89
N ASN A 126 -3.68 -7.97 1.09
CA ASN A 126 -4.99 -7.32 0.92
C ASN A 126 -5.71 -7.09 2.26
N ASP A 127 -5.73 -8.10 3.13
CA ASP A 127 -6.48 -8.08 4.39
C ASP A 127 -5.68 -7.59 5.61
N VAL A 128 -4.46 -7.09 5.41
CA VAL A 128 -3.63 -6.57 6.50
C VAL A 128 -4.33 -5.50 7.34
N ILE A 129 -5.11 -4.60 6.72
CA ILE A 129 -5.82 -3.53 7.45
C ILE A 129 -6.90 -4.11 8.37
N PRO A 130 -7.91 -4.86 7.86
CA PRO A 130 -8.94 -5.43 8.73
C PRO A 130 -8.36 -6.42 9.75
N THR A 131 -7.34 -7.21 9.40
CA THR A 131 -6.69 -8.11 10.36
C THR A 131 -5.94 -7.35 11.45
N MET A 132 -5.21 -6.28 11.13
CA MET A 132 -4.57 -5.44 12.14
C MET A 132 -5.61 -4.81 13.09
N ALA A 133 -6.72 -4.30 12.55
CA ALA A 133 -7.82 -3.77 13.34
C ALA A 133 -8.42 -4.83 14.27
N GLN A 134 -8.63 -6.05 13.77
CA GLN A 134 -9.09 -7.18 14.56
C GLN A 134 -8.13 -7.49 15.73
N GLY A 135 -6.81 -7.40 15.51
CA GLY A 135 -5.82 -7.59 16.58
C GLY A 135 -5.91 -6.55 17.70
N VAL A 136 -6.26 -5.30 17.36
CA VAL A 136 -6.51 -4.24 18.36
C VAL A 136 -7.81 -4.50 19.12
N VAL A 137 -8.85 -5.00 18.44
CA VAL A 137 -10.11 -5.41 19.08
C VAL A 137 -9.88 -6.59 20.04
N GLU A 138 -9.16 -7.63 19.62
CA GLU A 138 -8.79 -8.78 20.45
C GLU A 138 -8.07 -8.35 21.73
N TYR A 139 -7.15 -7.39 21.61
CA TYR A 139 -6.44 -6.82 22.74
C TYR A 139 -7.37 -6.06 23.68
N LYS A 140 -8.23 -5.18 23.13
CA LYS A 140 -9.17 -4.37 23.91
C LYS A 140 -10.17 -5.24 24.67
N ASP A 141 -10.66 -6.31 24.06
CA ASP A 141 -11.60 -7.23 24.68
C ASP A 141 -10.94 -8.06 25.81
N SER A 142 -9.64 -8.36 25.67
CA SER A 142 -8.89 -9.18 26.64
C SER A 142 -8.33 -8.39 27.81
N PHE A 143 -7.89 -7.14 27.58
CA PHE A 143 -7.12 -6.35 28.55
C PHE A 143 -7.75 -4.99 28.88
N GLY A 144 -8.84 -4.60 28.20
CA GLY A 144 -9.42 -3.28 28.29
C GLY A 144 -8.65 -2.24 27.48
N ALA A 145 -9.02 -0.97 27.65
CA ALA A 145 -8.35 0.16 27.02
C ALA A 145 -7.76 1.08 28.10
N ASP A 146 -6.43 1.20 28.16
CA ASP A 146 -5.76 2.22 28.95
C ASP A 146 -5.28 3.38 28.04
N PRO A 147 -5.27 4.63 28.53
CA PRO A 147 -4.92 5.79 27.70
C PRO A 147 -3.48 5.77 27.14
N VAL A 148 -2.53 5.22 27.89
CA VAL A 148 -1.11 5.21 27.51
C VAL A 148 -0.87 4.23 26.37
N THR A 149 -1.37 3.00 26.49
CA THR A 149 -1.30 2.01 25.41
C THR A 149 -2.06 2.49 24.18
N SER A 150 -3.23 3.12 24.37
CA SER A 150 -4.01 3.66 23.25
C SER A 150 -3.23 4.68 22.43
N GLN A 151 -2.49 5.58 23.09
CA GLN A 151 -1.63 6.56 22.40
C GLN A 151 -0.47 5.88 21.65
N ASN A 152 0.18 4.88 22.27
CA ASN A 152 1.27 4.13 21.64
C ASN A 152 0.78 3.33 20.43
N VAL A 153 -0.39 2.71 20.54
CA VAL A 153 -1.04 1.97 19.45
C VAL A 153 -1.43 2.92 18.33
N GLN A 154 -2.00 4.10 18.62
CA GLN A 154 -2.32 5.11 17.60
C GLN A 154 -1.07 5.54 16.83
N TYR A 155 0.00 5.90 17.55
CA TYR A 155 1.27 6.30 16.93
C TYR A 155 1.85 5.19 16.03
N PHE A 156 1.78 3.94 16.49
CA PHE A 156 2.18 2.79 15.68
C PHE A 156 1.29 2.64 14.43
N LEU A 157 -0.04 2.69 14.57
CA LEU A 157 -0.98 2.48 13.48
C LEU A 157 -0.81 3.53 12.38
N ASP A 158 -0.59 4.80 12.74
CA ASP A 158 -0.34 5.87 11.78
C ASP A 158 0.90 5.56 10.91
N ARG A 159 2.00 5.16 11.55
CA ARG A 159 3.24 4.79 10.86
C ARG A 159 3.10 3.50 10.05
N PHE A 160 2.40 2.51 10.60
CA PHE A 160 2.14 1.23 9.97
C PHE A 160 1.31 1.38 8.70
N TYR A 161 0.23 2.16 8.76
CA TYR A 161 -0.62 2.38 7.60
C TYR A 161 0.05 3.27 6.55
N MET A 162 0.81 4.29 6.95
CA MET A 162 1.61 5.07 6.00
C MET A 162 2.68 4.22 5.29
N SER A 163 3.41 3.39 6.04
CA SER A 163 4.38 2.45 5.46
C SER A 163 3.70 1.50 4.48
N ARG A 164 2.55 0.92 4.85
CA ARG A 164 1.79 0.01 3.99
C ARG A 164 1.27 0.69 2.73
N ILE A 165 0.73 1.91 2.82
CA ILE A 165 0.31 2.69 1.63
C ILE A 165 1.49 2.86 0.68
N SER A 166 2.67 3.17 1.23
CA SER A 166 3.89 3.35 0.44
C SER A 166 4.34 2.06 -0.26
N ILE A 167 4.28 0.91 0.42
CA ILE A 167 4.60 -0.39 -0.17
C ILE A 167 3.57 -0.76 -1.24
N ARG A 168 2.27 -0.61 -0.94
CA ARG A 168 1.17 -0.86 -1.89
C ARG A 168 1.32 -0.01 -3.15
N MET A 169 1.74 1.25 -3.01
CA MET A 169 2.03 2.15 -4.14
C MET A 169 3.11 1.57 -5.05
N LEU A 170 4.25 1.15 -4.49
CA LEU A 170 5.34 0.53 -5.26
C LEU A 170 4.91 -0.77 -5.96
N LEU A 171 4.23 -1.67 -5.23
CA LEU A 171 3.75 -2.94 -5.78
C LEU A 171 2.70 -2.69 -6.89
N ASN A 172 1.78 -1.74 -6.70
CA ASN A 172 0.78 -1.40 -7.70
C ASN A 172 1.40 -0.83 -8.97
N GLN A 173 2.33 0.11 -8.83
CA GLN A 173 3.01 0.71 -9.97
C GLN A 173 3.72 -0.35 -10.82
N HIS A 174 4.51 -1.23 -10.20
CA HIS A 174 5.17 -2.32 -10.91
C HIS A 174 4.18 -3.28 -11.58
N THR A 175 3.15 -3.72 -10.85
CA THR A 175 2.20 -4.72 -11.38
C THR A 175 1.25 -4.17 -12.44
N LEU A 176 0.89 -2.89 -12.39
CA LEU A 176 0.06 -2.27 -13.42
C LEU A 176 0.87 -1.97 -14.69
N LEU A 177 2.16 -1.64 -14.56
CA LEU A 177 3.03 -1.39 -15.72
C LEU A 177 3.54 -2.70 -16.38
N PHE A 178 3.81 -3.75 -15.59
CA PHE A 178 4.53 -4.94 -16.08
C PHE A 178 3.83 -6.28 -15.79
N GLY A 179 2.80 -6.31 -14.93
CA GLY A 179 2.16 -7.55 -14.48
C GLY A 179 1.03 -8.08 -15.37
N GLY A 180 0.64 -7.35 -16.42
CA GLY A 180 -0.46 -7.71 -17.32
C GLY A 180 0.01 -8.25 -18.68
N LYS A 181 -0.76 -9.16 -19.29
CA LYS A 181 -0.65 -9.47 -20.73
C LYS A 181 -1.20 -8.34 -21.62
N VAL A 182 -1.97 -7.43 -21.04
CA VAL A 182 -2.53 -6.25 -21.71
C VAL A 182 -1.71 -5.06 -21.26
N LYS A 183 -1.05 -4.38 -22.22
CA LYS A 183 -0.16 -3.23 -21.95
C LYS A 183 -0.90 -1.99 -21.42
N GLU A 184 -2.20 -1.92 -21.63
CA GLU A 184 -3.05 -0.79 -21.24
C GLU A 184 -4.18 -1.30 -20.36
N ASN A 185 -4.43 -0.63 -19.23
CA ASN A 185 -5.59 -0.91 -18.40
C ASN A 185 -6.86 -0.53 -19.19
N PRO A 186 -7.74 -1.48 -19.57
CA PRO A 186 -8.92 -1.17 -20.39
C PRO A 186 -9.88 -0.19 -19.72
N ALA A 187 -9.90 -0.16 -18.38
CA ALA A 187 -10.73 0.77 -17.62
C ALA A 187 -10.17 2.20 -17.62
N HIS A 188 -8.83 2.35 -17.62
CA HIS A 188 -8.16 3.64 -17.55
C HIS A 188 -6.91 3.67 -18.44
N PRO A 189 -7.06 3.72 -19.77
CA PRO A 189 -5.93 3.62 -20.70
C PRO A 189 -4.96 4.80 -20.64
N LYS A 190 -5.37 5.93 -20.05
CA LYS A 190 -4.54 7.14 -19.90
C LYS A 190 -3.71 7.15 -18.60
N HIS A 191 -3.91 6.19 -17.70
CA HIS A 191 -3.20 6.14 -16.43
C HIS A 191 -1.80 5.56 -16.60
N ILE A 192 -0.86 6.09 -15.83
CA ILE A 192 0.49 5.56 -15.70
C ILE A 192 0.53 4.75 -14.39
N GLY A 193 0.40 3.43 -14.54
CA GLY A 193 0.17 2.55 -13.40
C GLY A 193 -1.13 2.92 -12.69
N SER A 194 -1.04 3.34 -11.43
CA SER A 194 -2.18 3.82 -10.62
C SER A 194 -2.27 5.36 -10.53
N ILE A 195 -1.59 6.10 -11.41
CA ILE A 195 -1.57 7.57 -11.38
C ILE A 195 -2.27 8.10 -12.62
N ASP A 196 -3.24 8.97 -12.40
CA ASP A 196 -3.85 9.78 -13.46
C ASP A 196 -3.08 11.10 -13.63
N PRO A 197 -2.39 11.34 -14.76
CA PRO A 197 -1.69 12.59 -15.00
C PRO A 197 -2.62 13.79 -15.20
N VAL A 198 -3.91 13.55 -15.47
CA VAL A 198 -4.95 14.56 -15.76
C VAL A 198 -6.20 14.28 -14.92
N CYS A 199 -5.98 13.97 -13.64
CA CYS A 199 -7.03 13.71 -12.67
C CYS A 199 -7.98 14.92 -12.54
N ASP A 200 -9.26 14.73 -12.90
CA ASP A 200 -10.31 15.70 -12.59
C ASP A 200 -10.80 15.49 -11.16
N VAL A 201 -10.47 16.43 -10.28
CA VAL A 201 -10.83 16.37 -8.86
C VAL A 201 -12.35 16.39 -8.67
N VAL A 202 -13.10 17.10 -9.52
CA VAL A 202 -14.56 17.19 -9.39
C VAL A 202 -15.21 15.86 -9.71
N ASP A 203 -14.75 15.16 -10.73
CA ASP A 203 -15.28 13.84 -11.07
C ASP A 203 -14.96 12.82 -9.97
N VAL A 204 -13.75 12.84 -9.40
CA VAL A 204 -13.41 11.98 -8.24
C VAL A 204 -14.31 12.27 -7.03
N VAL A 205 -14.61 13.54 -6.76
CA VAL A 205 -15.52 13.92 -5.67
C VAL A 205 -16.96 13.45 -5.96
N ARG A 206 -17.44 13.60 -7.20
CA ARG A 206 -18.77 13.11 -7.61
C ARG A 206 -18.88 11.60 -7.49
N ASP A 207 -17.90 10.85 -7.99
CA ASP A 207 -17.87 9.39 -7.86
C ASP A 207 -17.88 8.94 -6.39
N GLY A 208 -17.10 9.62 -5.53
CA GLY A 208 -17.10 9.37 -4.08
C GLY A 208 -18.46 9.66 -3.44
N TYR A 209 -19.09 10.78 -3.82
CA TYR A 209 -20.42 11.15 -3.34
C TYR A 209 -21.50 10.15 -3.79
N GLU A 210 -21.53 9.75 -5.06
CA GLU A 210 -22.54 8.82 -5.58
C GLU A 210 -22.46 7.46 -4.87
N ASN A 211 -21.25 6.94 -4.62
CA ASN A 211 -21.08 5.71 -3.84
C ASN A 211 -21.60 5.86 -2.39
N ALA A 212 -21.31 6.98 -1.72
CA ALA A 212 -21.80 7.25 -0.38
C ALA A 212 -23.31 7.48 -0.34
N LYS A 213 -23.85 8.18 -1.34
CA LYS A 213 -25.27 8.45 -1.55
C LYS A 213 -26.05 7.15 -1.70
N GLN A 214 -25.59 6.23 -2.54
CA GLN A 214 -26.23 4.93 -2.73
C GLN A 214 -26.34 4.13 -1.43
N LEU A 215 -25.29 4.14 -0.59
CA LEU A 215 -25.34 3.51 0.73
C LEU A 215 -26.32 4.25 1.65
N CYS A 216 -26.31 5.57 1.65
CA CYS A 216 -27.22 6.37 2.48
C CYS A 216 -28.69 6.14 2.10
N ASP A 217 -29.01 6.18 0.81
CA ASP A 217 -30.35 5.91 0.28
C ASP A 217 -30.78 4.46 0.60
N LEU A 218 -29.87 3.49 0.57
CA LEU A 218 -30.17 2.10 0.93
C LEU A 218 -30.59 1.94 2.41
N TYR A 219 -29.91 2.61 3.34
CA TYR A 219 -30.17 2.45 4.77
C TYR A 219 -31.20 3.43 5.34
N TYR A 220 -31.32 4.62 4.75
CA TYR A 220 -32.10 5.73 5.30
C TYR A 220 -33.20 6.24 4.35
N MET A 221 -33.30 5.69 3.13
CA MET A 221 -34.26 6.10 2.10
C MET A 221 -34.21 7.59 1.74
N ASN A 222 -33.12 8.25 2.11
CA ASN A 222 -32.87 9.66 1.86
C ASN A 222 -31.36 9.92 1.96
N SER A 223 -30.90 10.94 1.26
CA SER A 223 -29.53 11.40 1.31
C SER A 223 -29.46 12.89 0.99
N PRO A 224 -28.51 13.60 1.61
CA PRO A 224 -28.32 15.02 1.37
C PRO A 224 -27.77 15.27 -0.05
N VAL A 225 -28.09 16.44 -0.62
CA VAL A 225 -27.63 16.85 -1.96
C VAL A 225 -26.18 17.34 -1.92
N LEU A 226 -25.41 17.05 -2.97
CA LEU A 226 -24.06 17.58 -3.17
C LEU A 226 -24.08 18.93 -3.88
N GLU A 227 -23.53 19.96 -3.22
CA GLU A 227 -23.22 21.25 -3.84
C GLU A 227 -21.69 21.39 -3.96
N LEU A 228 -21.18 21.55 -5.18
CA LEU A 228 -19.74 21.74 -5.45
C LEU A 228 -19.46 23.15 -5.95
N ALA A 229 -18.42 23.77 -5.41
CA ALA A 229 -17.82 24.99 -5.92
C ALA A 229 -16.32 24.78 -6.13
N GLU A 230 -15.84 25.13 -7.33
CA GLU A 230 -14.43 25.17 -7.67
C GLU A 230 -13.85 26.57 -7.47
N PHE A 231 -12.71 26.65 -6.81
CA PHE A 231 -11.94 27.89 -6.69
C PHE A 231 -10.63 27.74 -7.46
N ASN A 232 -10.31 28.72 -8.31
CA ASN A 232 -9.13 28.73 -9.18
C ASN A 232 -9.07 27.61 -10.23
N GLY A 233 -10.22 27.07 -10.65
CA GLY A 233 -10.30 26.19 -11.81
C GLY A 233 -9.97 26.92 -13.12
N ALA A 234 -9.70 26.17 -14.19
CA ALA A 234 -9.41 26.71 -15.52
C ALA A 234 -10.53 27.63 -16.07
N TYR A 235 -11.73 27.56 -15.47
CA TYR A 235 -12.89 28.41 -15.76
C TYR A 235 -13.34 29.15 -14.48
N PRO A 236 -12.93 30.41 -14.28
CA PRO A 236 -13.25 31.15 -13.06
C PRO A 236 -14.65 31.77 -13.15
N ASN A 237 -15.54 31.50 -12.20
CA ASN A 237 -16.58 32.46 -11.79
C ASN A 237 -17.15 32.15 -10.38
N CYS A 238 -16.94 33.12 -9.47
CA CYS A 238 -17.54 33.35 -8.13
C CYS A 238 -16.77 32.96 -6.82
N MET A 239 -15.93 33.91 -6.36
CA MET A 239 -15.75 34.55 -5.00
C MET A 239 -16.35 33.88 -3.73
N TYR A 240 -15.74 33.74 -2.51
CA TYR A 240 -14.62 34.36 -1.73
C TYR A 240 -13.97 33.38 -0.69
N CYS A 241 -12.80 33.77 -0.11
CA CYS A 241 -11.73 33.01 0.59
C CYS A 241 -11.91 32.47 2.04
N LEU A 242 -11.02 31.54 2.47
CA LEU A 242 -10.08 31.65 3.62
C LEU A 242 -8.97 30.54 3.55
N PRO A 243 -7.77 30.76 4.15
CA PRO A 243 -6.53 30.08 3.80
C PRO A 243 -6.24 28.87 4.69
N LEU A 244 -5.73 27.79 4.09
CA LEU A 244 -4.75 26.88 4.71
C LEU A 244 -4.16 26.04 3.58
N GLY A 245 -2.83 26.02 3.52
CA GLY A 245 -2.06 25.56 2.36
C GLY A 245 -2.33 24.10 2.01
N ILE A 246 -2.81 23.89 0.79
CA ILE A 246 -2.21 23.07 -0.28
C ILE A 246 -2.72 23.73 -1.57
N HIS A 247 -1.83 24.44 -2.26
CA HIS A 247 -2.16 25.05 -3.54
C HIS A 247 -2.34 23.95 -4.58
N LEU A 248 -3.60 23.67 -4.97
CA LEU A 248 -4.00 23.74 -6.38
C LEU A 248 -5.49 23.60 -6.65
N PHE A 249 -6.31 22.99 -5.78
CA PHE A 249 -7.77 23.03 -5.92
C PHE A 249 -8.42 22.95 -4.54
N THR A 250 -9.38 23.83 -4.25
CA THR A 250 -10.26 23.66 -3.08
C THR A 250 -11.65 23.38 -3.63
N VAL A 251 -12.09 22.13 -3.53
CA VAL A 251 -13.48 21.76 -3.76
C VAL A 251 -14.16 21.78 -2.39
N LYS A 252 -15.07 22.74 -2.18
CA LYS A 252 -15.94 22.71 -0.99
C LYS A 252 -17.21 21.97 -1.37
N GLY A 253 -17.41 20.80 -0.80
CA GLY A 253 -18.70 20.12 -0.76
C GLY A 253 -19.49 20.60 0.45
N LYS A 254 -20.67 21.18 0.24
CA LYS A 254 -21.63 21.39 1.32
C LYS A 254 -22.68 20.29 1.23
N VAL A 255 -22.88 19.60 2.33
CA VAL A 255 -23.88 18.54 2.48
C VAL A 255 -25.02 19.16 3.29
N SER A 256 -26.10 19.53 2.62
CA SER A 256 -27.28 20.12 3.26
C SER A 256 -28.32 19.03 3.47
N ALA A 257 -28.64 18.73 4.73
CA ALA A 257 -29.82 17.94 5.08
C ALA A 257 -31.03 18.88 5.06
N VAL A 258 -32.07 18.51 4.30
CA VAL A 258 -33.40 19.14 4.36
C VAL A 258 -34.21 18.46 5.46
#